data_AF-A0A3D4CGZ4-F1
#
_entry.id   AF-A0A3D4CGZ4-F1
#
_cell.length_a   1.000
_cell.length_b   1.000
_cell.length_c   1.000
_cell.angle_alpha   90.00
_cell.angle_beta   90.00
_cell.angle_gamma   90.00
#
_symmetry.space_group_name_H-M   'P 1'
#
loop_
_entity.id
_entity.type
_entity.pdbx_description
1 polymer ?
#
loop_
_entity_poly.entity_id
_entity_poly.type
_entity_poly.pdbx_seq_one_letter_code
_entity_poly.pdbx_strand_id
1 'polypeptide(L)'
;GWVADYPDPENFLNLLYGKNVPEDLHEKAYMNPFRYQSAKFDSIFELALRTIDEQERYELFRQADQVAMDDAAIMPIFYDENTRLLQVYVKNFPANAMEYRDFTRVFFDKEENEN
;
A
#
# COMPACT_ATOMS: atom_id res chain seq x y z
N GLY A 1 1.87 -3.75 -10.46
CA GLY A 1 1.50 -3.90 -9.04
C GLY A 1 1.87 -2.66 -8.28
N TRP A 2 1.70 -2.67 -6.97
CA TRP A 2 2.05 -1.56 -6.08
C TRP A 2 2.53 -2.10 -4.74
N VAL A 3 3.50 -1.43 -4.14
CA VAL A 3 3.97 -1.69 -2.78
C VAL A 3 3.73 -0.40 -2.01
N ALA A 4 2.99 -0.47 -0.91
CA ALA A 4 2.66 0.72 -0.14
C ALA A 4 3.93 1.37 0.42
N ASP A 5 4.01 2.70 0.36
CA ASP A 5 5.10 3.44 0.99
C ASP A 5 4.88 3.59 2.52
N TYR A 6 3.62 3.61 2.93
CA TYR A 6 3.16 3.67 4.33
C TYR A 6 1.85 2.89 4.51
N PRO A 7 1.55 2.39 5.73
CA PRO A 7 0.42 1.49 5.97
C PRO A 7 -0.92 2.24 6.09
N ASP A 8 -1.35 2.95 5.05
CA ASP A 8 -2.69 3.57 4.97
C ASP A 8 -3.39 3.15 3.65
N PRO A 9 -4.71 2.86 3.66
CA PRO A 9 -5.46 2.49 2.46
C PRO A 9 -5.38 3.54 1.34
N GLU A 10 -5.24 4.82 1.71
CA GLU A 10 -5.07 5.92 0.77
C GLU A 10 -3.93 5.66 -0.23
N ASN A 11 -2.83 5.06 0.23
CA ASN A 11 -1.65 4.82 -0.60
C ASN A 11 -1.97 3.93 -1.82
N PHE A 12 -2.89 2.97 -1.67
CA PHE A 12 -3.37 2.14 -2.78
C PHE A 12 -4.50 2.81 -3.57
N LEU A 13 -5.47 3.43 -2.88
CA LEU A 13 -6.65 4.03 -3.51
C LEU A 13 -6.31 5.27 -4.33
N ASN A 14 -5.24 5.98 -3.98
CA ASN A 14 -4.72 7.12 -4.75
C ASN A 14 -4.30 6.71 -6.17
N LEU A 15 -4.02 5.41 -6.41
CA LEU A 15 -3.76 4.89 -7.75
C LEU A 15 -4.96 4.93 -8.68
N LEU A 16 -6.16 5.13 -8.13
CA LEU A 16 -7.42 5.13 -8.84
C LEU A 16 -8.08 6.51 -8.82
N TYR A 17 -7.45 7.49 -8.18
CA TYR A 17 -8.00 8.84 -8.09
C TYR A 17 -7.95 9.53 -9.46
N GLY A 18 -9.09 10.00 -9.95
CA GLY A 18 -9.24 10.52 -11.30
C GLY A 18 -8.46 11.80 -11.57
N LYS A 19 -8.18 12.60 -10.55
CA LYS A 19 -7.35 13.83 -10.67
C LYS A 19 -5.87 13.55 -10.89
N ASN A 20 -5.43 12.31 -10.69
CA ASN A 20 -4.07 11.87 -10.98
C ASN A 20 -3.88 11.44 -12.45
N VAL A 21 -4.94 11.54 -13.27
CA VAL A 21 -4.87 11.28 -14.71
C VAL A 21 -4.56 12.60 -15.44
N PRO A 22 -3.43 12.69 -16.17
CA PRO A 22 -3.10 13.87 -16.96
C PRO A 22 -4.15 14.13 -18.05
N GLU A 23 -4.39 15.40 -18.37
CA GLU A 23 -5.29 15.80 -19.46
C GLU A 23 -4.80 15.28 -20.83
N ASP A 24 -3.48 15.30 -21.04
CA ASP A 24 -2.87 14.73 -22.25
C ASP A 24 -2.70 13.20 -22.10
N LEU A 25 -3.29 12.46 -23.05
CA LEU A 25 -3.20 11.00 -23.13
C LEU A 25 -1.80 10.51 -23.50
N HIS A 26 -0.93 11.38 -24.03
CA HIS A 26 0.46 11.05 -24.34
C HIS A 26 1.40 11.20 -23.13
N GLU A 27 0.99 11.92 -22.09
CA GLU A 27 1.77 12.06 -20.86
C GLU A 27 1.63 10.84 -19.96
N LYS A 28 2.70 10.46 -19.27
CA LYS A 28 2.65 9.31 -18.36
C LYS A 28 1.85 9.63 -17.09
N ALA A 29 0.82 8.85 -16.82
CA ALA A 29 0.07 8.90 -15.56
C ALA A 29 0.79 8.06 -14.50
N TYR A 30 1.79 8.63 -13.82
CA TYR A 30 2.59 7.89 -12.83
C TYR A 30 1.78 7.44 -11.62
N MET A 31 0.94 8.34 -11.10
CA MET A 31 0.19 8.08 -9.89
C MET A 31 -1.09 7.29 -10.16
N ASN A 32 -1.73 7.45 -11.34
CA ASN A 32 -2.84 6.59 -11.78
C ASN A 32 -2.52 5.95 -13.15
N PRO A 33 -1.69 4.89 -13.19
CA PRO A 33 -1.27 4.26 -14.44
C PRO A 33 -2.42 3.56 -15.17
N PHE A 34 -3.53 3.28 -14.48
CA PHE A 34 -4.73 2.68 -15.04
C PHE A 34 -5.58 3.70 -15.82
N ARG A 35 -5.31 5.00 -15.63
CA ARG A 35 -6.12 6.12 -16.16
C ARG A 35 -7.61 6.00 -15.81
N TYR A 36 -7.92 5.36 -14.69
CA TYR A 36 -9.29 5.22 -14.23
C TYR A 36 -9.81 6.56 -13.71
N GLN A 37 -11.05 6.90 -14.06
CA GLN A 37 -11.71 8.12 -13.61
C GLN A 37 -13.17 7.79 -13.29
N SER A 38 -13.61 8.10 -12.07
CA SER A 38 -14.98 7.88 -11.64
C SER A 38 -15.40 8.97 -10.66
N ALA A 39 -16.41 9.76 -11.02
CA ALA A 39 -16.89 10.85 -10.17
C ALA A 39 -17.40 10.35 -8.82
N LYS A 40 -17.96 9.13 -8.77
CA LYS A 40 -18.42 8.50 -7.53
C LYS A 40 -17.22 8.14 -6.66
N PHE A 41 -16.23 7.46 -7.21
CA PHE A 41 -14.98 7.13 -6.51
C PHE A 41 -14.31 8.40 -5.96
N ASP A 42 -14.07 9.39 -6.84
CA ASP A 42 -13.38 10.64 -6.49
C ASP A 42 -14.09 11.38 -5.35
N SER A 43 -15.44 11.43 -5.38
CA SER A 43 -16.21 12.10 -4.33
C SER A 43 -16.05 11.46 -2.95
N ILE A 44 -16.04 10.12 -2.88
CA ILE A 44 -15.89 9.38 -1.62
C ILE A 44 -14.45 9.44 -1.14
N PHE A 45 -13.49 9.28 -2.05
CA PHE A 45 -12.06 9.35 -1.75
C PHE A 45 -11.67 10.73 -1.21
N GLU A 46 -12.11 11.81 -1.86
CA GLU A 46 -11.87 13.19 -1.38
C GLU A 46 -12.52 13.49 -0.03
N LEU A 47 -13.69 12.90 0.24
CA LEU A 47 -14.32 13.01 1.55
C LEU A 47 -13.47 12.30 2.61
N ALA A 48 -13.03 11.07 2.34
CA ALA A 48 -12.14 10.30 3.23
C ALA A 48 -10.86 11.07 3.56
N LEU A 49 -10.23 11.74 2.58
CA LEU A 49 -9.02 12.55 2.78
C LEU A 49 -9.24 13.73 3.74
N ARG A 50 -10.47 14.23 3.89
CA ARG A 50 -10.80 15.36 4.77
C ARG A 50 -11.38 14.93 6.12
N THR A 51 -11.74 13.66 6.26
CA THR A 51 -12.32 13.10 7.49
C THR A 51 -11.23 12.86 8.54
N ILE A 52 -11.41 13.45 9.72
CA ILE A 52 -10.47 13.33 10.84
C ILE A 52 -10.72 12.04 11.64
N ASP A 53 -12.00 11.68 11.83
CA ASP A 53 -12.35 10.45 12.53
C ASP A 53 -11.85 9.22 11.76
N GLU A 54 -11.06 8.39 12.42
CA GLU A 54 -10.37 7.28 11.76
C GLU A 54 -11.33 6.18 11.32
N GLN A 55 -12.36 5.88 12.12
CA GLN A 55 -13.33 4.84 11.79
C GLN A 55 -14.20 5.26 10.60
N GLU A 56 -14.67 6.51 10.61
CA GLU A 56 -15.41 7.08 9.49
C GLU A 56 -14.54 7.15 8.23
N ARG A 57 -13.26 7.55 8.35
CA ARG A 57 -12.32 7.56 7.23
C ARG A 57 -12.14 6.18 6.60
N TYR A 58 -11.98 5.14 7.43
CA TYR A 58 -11.83 3.77 6.93
C TYR A 58 -13.12 3.22 6.29
N GLU A 59 -14.28 3.59 6.80
CA GLU A 59 -15.54 3.23 6.17
C GLU A 59 -15.68 3.89 4.79
N LEU A 60 -15.29 5.15 4.66
CA LEU A 60 -15.27 5.86 3.37
C LEU A 60 -14.27 5.23 2.39
N PHE A 61 -13.06 4.88 2.84
CA PHE A 61 -12.11 4.17 1.97
C PHE A 61 -12.64 2.82 1.51
N ARG A 62 -13.31 2.05 2.37
CA ARG A 62 -13.97 0.80 1.98
C ARG A 62 -15.04 1.01 0.93
N GLN A 63 -15.82 2.10 1.04
CA GLN A 63 -16.82 2.45 0.03
C GLN A 63 -16.17 2.83 -1.31
N ALA A 64 -15.09 3.61 -1.29
CA ALA A 64 -14.34 3.95 -2.50
C ALA A 64 -13.74 2.69 -3.17
N ASP A 65 -13.13 1.81 -2.39
CA ASP A 65 -12.62 0.51 -2.86
C ASP A 65 -13.72 -0.32 -3.54
N GLN A 66 -14.91 -0.42 -2.92
CA GLN A 66 -16.04 -1.15 -3.50
C GLN A 66 -16.48 -0.56 -4.84
N VAL A 67 -16.49 0.77 -5.00
CA VAL A 67 -16.81 1.41 -6.29
C VAL A 67 -15.80 1.00 -7.36
N ALA A 68 -14.50 1.05 -7.05
CA ALA A 68 -13.47 0.64 -7.98
C ALA A 68 -13.57 -0.85 -8.36
N MET A 69 -13.95 -1.71 -7.41
CA MET A 69 -14.17 -3.14 -7.65
C MET A 69 -15.41 -3.41 -8.51
N ASP A 70 -16.51 -2.70 -8.25
CA ASP A 70 -17.75 -2.79 -9.03
C ASP A 70 -17.53 -2.32 -10.48
N ASP A 71 -16.71 -1.28 -10.67
CA ASP A 71 -16.33 -0.74 -11.98
C ASP A 71 -15.26 -1.60 -12.69
N ALA A 72 -14.74 -2.64 -12.02
CA ALA A 72 -13.62 -3.45 -12.49
C ALA A 72 -12.39 -2.62 -12.91
N ALA A 73 -12.11 -1.54 -12.17
CA ALA A 73 -10.99 -0.63 -12.43
C ALA A 73 -9.63 -1.34 -12.42
N ILE A 74 -9.50 -2.33 -11.53
CA ILE A 74 -8.35 -3.22 -11.41
C ILE A 74 -8.81 -4.64 -11.07
N MET A 75 -7.94 -5.62 -11.33
CA MET A 75 -8.12 -7.01 -10.90
C MET A 75 -6.94 -7.40 -10.00
N PRO A 76 -7.09 -7.41 -8.67
CA PRO A 76 -6.07 -7.93 -7.77
C PRO A 76 -5.84 -9.43 -8.05
N ILE A 77 -4.60 -9.82 -8.37
CA ILE A 77 -4.25 -11.21 -8.73
C ILE A 77 -3.52 -11.92 -7.59
N PHE A 78 -2.63 -11.21 -6.91
CA PHE A 78 -1.74 -11.77 -5.90
C PHE A 78 -1.32 -10.71 -4.88
N TYR A 79 -1.10 -11.15 -3.63
CA TYR A 79 -0.49 -10.37 -2.57
C TYR A 79 0.85 -11.01 -2.22
N ASP A 80 1.94 -10.25 -2.33
CA ASP A 80 3.27 -10.77 -2.09
C ASP A 80 3.49 -11.13 -0.61
N GLU A 81 3.99 -12.35 -0.38
CA GLU A 81 4.48 -12.76 0.94
C GLU A 81 5.99 -12.57 1.01
N ASN A 82 6.46 -12.02 2.13
CA ASN A 82 7.88 -11.81 2.37
C ASN A 82 8.41 -12.84 3.36
N THR A 83 9.34 -13.67 2.89
CA THR A 83 10.05 -14.65 3.73
C THR A 83 11.53 -14.28 3.82
N ARG A 84 12.10 -14.34 5.02
CA ARG A 84 13.53 -14.06 5.26
C ARG A 84 14.23 -15.32 5.75
N LEU A 85 15.27 -15.74 5.03
CA LEU A 85 16.20 -16.76 5.51
C LEU A 85 17.29 -16.07 6.33
N LEU A 86 17.36 -16.39 7.63
CA LEU A 86 18.32 -15.82 8.56
C LEU A 86 19.27 -16.89 9.08
N GLN A 87 20.54 -16.51 9.26
CA GLN A 87 21.49 -17.33 9.99
C GLN A 87 21.09 -17.38 11.47
N VAL A 88 21.29 -18.52 12.13
CA VAL A 88 20.88 -18.72 13.54
C VAL A 88 21.52 -17.71 14.49
N TYR A 89 22.73 -17.25 14.18
CA TYR A 89 23.45 -16.23 14.94
C TYR A 89 22.99 -14.79 14.69
N VAL A 90 22.06 -14.53 13.76
CA VAL A 90 21.51 -13.18 13.53
C VAL A 90 20.34 -12.98 14.48
N LYS A 91 20.52 -12.09 15.47
CA LYS A 91 19.51 -11.80 16.48
C LYS A 91 18.88 -10.43 16.26
N ASN A 92 17.66 -10.29 16.78
CA ASN A 92 16.90 -9.04 16.80
C ASN A 92 16.62 -8.43 15.41
N PHE A 93 16.34 -9.29 14.42
CA PHE A 93 15.95 -8.89 13.06
C PHE A 93 14.52 -9.32 12.70
N PRO A 94 13.48 -8.72 13.31
CA PRO A 94 12.09 -9.10 13.09
C PRO A 94 11.60 -8.76 11.67
N ALA A 95 10.65 -9.54 11.17
CA ALA A 95 9.84 -9.21 10.00
C ALA A 95 8.63 -8.34 10.42
N ASN A 96 8.16 -7.48 9.52
CA ASN A 96 6.99 -6.63 9.72
C ASN A 96 6.26 -6.44 8.38
N ALA A 97 4.99 -6.04 8.42
CA ALA A 97 4.14 -5.96 7.23
C ALA A 97 4.66 -4.98 6.15
N MET A 98 5.41 -3.95 6.55
CA MET A 98 6.04 -2.99 5.62
C MET A 98 7.44 -3.41 5.17
N GLU A 99 7.90 -4.59 5.59
CA GLU A 99 9.24 -5.11 5.35
C GLU A 99 10.38 -4.17 5.75
N TYR A 100 10.16 -3.27 6.71
CA TYR A 100 11.24 -2.42 7.23
C TYR A 100 12.38 -3.28 7.80
N ARG A 101 13.62 -2.82 7.58
CA ARG A 101 14.84 -3.48 8.04
C ARG A 101 15.62 -2.51 8.91
N ASP A 102 15.33 -2.53 10.20
CA ASP A 102 16.08 -1.75 11.17
C ASP A 102 17.35 -2.50 11.59
N PHE A 103 18.46 -2.20 10.91
CA PHE A 103 19.76 -2.78 11.23
C PHE A 103 20.44 -2.16 12.45
N THR A 104 19.92 -1.07 13.02
CA THR A 104 20.55 -0.40 14.17
C THR A 104 20.48 -1.24 15.45
N ARG A 105 19.56 -2.23 15.48
CA ARG A 105 19.34 -3.12 16.62
C ARG A 105 19.75 -4.57 16.33
N VAL A 106 20.16 -4.87 15.10
CA VAL A 106 20.56 -6.22 14.67
C VAL A 106 21.98 -6.49 15.13
N PHE A 107 22.22 -7.67 15.69
CA PHE A 107 23.55 -8.08 16.13
C PHE A 107 23.81 -9.56 15.83
N PHE A 108 25.09 -9.93 15.86
CA PHE A 108 25.53 -11.31 15.70
C PHE A 108 25.87 -11.91 17.05
N ASP A 109 25.26 -13.06 17.36
CA ASP A 109 25.54 -13.88 18.53
C ASP A 109 26.15 -15.21 18.06
N LYS A 110 27.49 -15.24 17.98
CA LYS A 110 28.23 -16.37 17.41
C LYS A 110 28.53 -17.47 18.43
N GLU A 111 28.31 -17.22 19.73
CA GLU A 111 28.64 -18.17 20.80
C GLU A 111 27.68 -19.38 20.84
N GLU A 112 26.44 -19.23 20.36
CA GLU A 112 25.45 -20.31 20.28
C GLU A 112 25.77 -21.42 19.27
N ASN A 113 26.73 -21.23 18.35
CA ASN A 113 27.04 -22.21 17.29
C ASN A 113 28.28 -23.08 17.56
N GLU A 114 28.91 -22.95 18.74
CA GLU A 114 30.12 -23.72 19.10
C GLU A 114 29.84 -24.93 20.01
N ASN A 115 28.58 -25.28 20.27
CA ASN A 115 28.18 -26.49 21.02
C ASN A 115 27.37 -27.48 20.17
#